data_AF-A0A090WF09-F1
#
_entry.id   AF-A0A090WF09-F1
#
_cell.length_a   1.000
_cell.length_b   1.000
_cell.length_c   1.000
_cell.angle_alpha   90.00
_cell.angle_beta   90.00
_cell.angle_gamma   90.00
#
_symmetry.space_group_name_H-M   'P 1'
#
loop_
_entity.id
_entity.type
_entity.pdbx_description
1 polymer ?
#
loop_
_entity_poly.entity_id
_entity_poly.type
_entity_poly.pdbx_seq_one_letter_code
_entity_poly.pdbx_strand_id
1 'polypeptide(L)' 'MKIAIIGTGNLGSSIAKGLISNKSFTSLYLSDKTQQQLKFLMKRTM' A
#
# COMPACT_ATOMS: atom_id res chain seq x y z
N MET A 1 -4.87 -1.60 12.28
CA MET A 1 -5.43 -2.59 11.35
C MET A 1 -4.41 -2.91 10.25
N LYS A 2 -4.27 -4.18 9.87
CA LYS A 2 -3.40 -4.63 8.77
C LYS A 2 -4.23 -4.72 7.48
N ILE A 3 -3.78 -4.08 6.42
CA ILE A 3 -4.48 -4.03 5.12
C ILE A 3 -3.54 -4.53 4.03
N ALA A 4 -4.02 -5.40 3.15
CA ALA A 4 -3.30 -5.82 1.95
C ALA A 4 -4.12 -5.48 0.70
N ILE A 5 -3.49 -4.82 -0.28
CA ILE A 5 -4.07 -4.52 -1.60
C ILE A 5 -3.31 -5.35 -2.63
N ILE A 6 -4.04 -6.25 -3.31
CA ILE A 6 -3.51 -7.13 -4.36
C ILE A 6 -4.07 -6.64 -5.70
N GLY A 7 -3.18 -6.12 -6.56
CA GLY A 7 -3.50 -5.34 -7.76
C GLY A 7 -3.38 -3.85 -7.48
N THR A 8 -2.29 -3.22 -7.93
CA THR A 8 -1.98 -1.80 -7.69
C THR A 8 -2.19 -0.91 -8.92
N GLY A 9 -3.06 -1.33 -9.84
CA GLY A 9 -3.57 -0.46 -10.91
C GLY A 9 -4.29 0.78 -10.37
N ASN A 10 -4.90 1.57 -11.26
CA ASN A 10 -5.45 2.89 -10.92
C ASN A 10 -6.35 2.91 -9.68
N LEU A 11 -7.18 1.87 -9.50
CA LEU A 11 -8.06 1.74 -8.33
C LEU A 11 -7.27 1.41 -7.06
N GLY A 12 -6.43 0.38 -7.08
CA GLY A 12 -5.63 -0.03 -5.92
C GLY A 12 -4.70 1.09 -5.44
N SER A 13 -4.10 1.83 -6.37
CA SER A 13 -3.29 3.00 -6.07
C SER A 13 -4.11 4.16 -5.48
N SER A 14 -5.33 4.41 -5.96
CA SER A 14 -6.20 5.47 -5.42
C SER A 14 -6.70 5.14 -4.01
N ILE A 15 -7.04 3.88 -3.75
CA ILE A 15 -7.39 3.37 -2.42
C ILE A 15 -6.19 3.51 -1.46
N ALA A 16 -5.00 3.08 -1.89
CA ALA A 16 -3.79 3.21 -1.09
C ALA A 16 -3.50 4.68 -0.72
N LYS A 17 -3.64 5.61 -1.68
CA LYS A 17 -3.48 7.05 -1.42
C LYS A 17 -4.46 7.55 -0.38
N GLY A 18 -5.75 7.20 -0.48
CA GLY A 18 -6.76 7.57 0.52
C GLY A 18 -6.43 7.04 1.91
N LEU A 19 -6.00 5.78 2.01
CA LEU A 19 -5.61 5.17 3.27
C LEU A 19 -4.37 5.84 3.89
N ILE A 20 -3.39 6.20 3.08
CA ILE A 20 -2.15 6.89 3.51
C ILE A 20 -2.47 8.30 4.01
N SER A 21 -3.26 9.06 3.26
CA SER A 21 -3.66 10.42 3.66
C SER A 21 -4.43 10.44 4.96
N ASN A 22 -5.29 9.43 5.18
CA ASN A 22 -6.12 9.33 6.38
C ASN A 22 -5.46 8.58 7.55
N LYS A 23 -4.23 8.05 7.39
CA LYS A 23 -3.50 7.27 8.41
C LYS A 23 -4.34 6.15 9.06
N SER A 24 -5.26 5.53 8.30
CA SER A 24 -6.28 4.62 8.82
C SER A 24 -5.78 3.17 9.04
N PHE A 25 -4.47 2.96 9.10
CA PHE A 25 -3.87 1.63 9.19
C PHE A 25 -2.64 1.60 10.08
N THR A 26 -2.34 0.40 10.60
CA THR A 26 -1.07 0.13 11.31
C THR A 26 -0.04 -0.48 10.37
N SER A 27 -0.48 -1.21 9.34
CA SER A 27 0.39 -1.72 8.28
C SER A 27 -0.40 -1.82 6.96
N LEU A 28 0.21 -1.39 5.85
CA LEU A 28 -0.36 -1.45 4.51
C LEU A 28 0.62 -2.19 3.58
N TYR A 29 0.16 -3.28 2.99
CA TYR A 29 0.92 -4.09 2.04
C TYR A 29 0.32 -3.91 0.65
N LEU A 30 1.17 -3.62 -0.34
CA LEU A 30 0.79 -3.41 -1.73
C LEU A 30 1.53 -4.44 -2.59
N SER A 31 0.81 -5.15 -3.44
CA SER A 31 1.41 -6.09 -4.39
C SER A 31 0.65 -5.99 -5.71
N ASP A 32 1.36 -5.90 -6.83
CA ASP A 32 0.76 -6.07 -8.15
C ASP A 32 0.90 -7.52 -8.61
N LYS A 33 -0.02 -7.98 -9.48
CA LYS A 33 0.05 -9.33 -10.08
C LYS A 33 1.19 -9.48 -11.09
N THR A 34 1.86 -8.40 -11.46
CA THR A 34 3.07 -8.42 -12.27
C THR A 34 4.24 -8.82 -11.38
N GLN A 35 4.97 -9.88 -11.75
CA GLN A 35 6.13 -10.46 -11.05
C GLN A 35 7.33 -9.52 -10.79
N GLN A 36 7.17 -8.19 -10.79
CA GLN A 36 8.28 -7.27 -10.59
C GLN A 36 7.91 -6.14 -9.64
N GLN A 37 8.73 -6.02 -8.59
CA GLN A 37 8.84 -4.92 -7.63
C GLN A 37 7.87 -4.96 -6.44
N LEU A 38 8.22 -5.79 -5.44
CA LEU A 38 7.93 -5.46 -4.04
C LEU A 38 8.66 -4.15 -3.69
N LYS A 39 7.97 -3.02 -3.77
CA LYS A 39 8.50 -1.75 -3.23
C LYS A 39 8.14 -1.66 -1.76
N PHE A 40 9.06 -2.09 -0.90
CA PHE A 40 8.91 -1.97 0.56
C PHE A 40 9.09 -0.50 0.97
N LEU A 41 7.98 0.21 1.19
CA LEU A 41 8.05 1.56 1.76
C LEU A 41 8.04 1.46 3.29
N MET A 42 9.22 1.25 3.87
CA MET A 42 9.41 1.32 5.33
C MET A 42 9.49 2.80 5.71
N LYS A 43 8.42 3.37 6.29
CA LYS A 43 8.54 4.66 6.99
C LYS A 43 9.33 4.40 8.28
N ARG A 44 10.62 4.70 8.27
CA ARG A 44 11.40 4.94 9.50
C ARG A 44 10.90 6.26 10.09
N THR A 45 10.12 6.17 11.15
CA THR A 45 9.91 7.28 12.09
C THR A 45 11.21 7.45 12.88
N MET A 46 11.87 8.60 12.72
CA MET A 46 12.65 9.25 13.77
C MET A 46 11.84 10.44 14.25
#